data_AF-A0A973W698-F1
#
_entry.id   AF-A0A973W698-F1
#
_cell.length_a   1.000
_cell.length_b   1.000
_cell.length_c   1.000
_cell.angle_alpha   90.00
_cell.angle_beta   90.00
_cell.angle_gamma   90.00
#
_symmetry.space_group_name_H-M   'P 1'
#
loop_
_entity.id
_entity.type
_entity.pdbx_description
1 polymer ?
#
loop_
_entity_poly.entity_id
_entity_poly.type
_entity_poly.pdbx_seq_one_letter_code
_entity_poly.pdbx_strand_id
1 'polypeptide(L)'
;MDHDLSQQVQAPEALVSVAFDKAWRFVESDPILAHNLKSVLHRRLRDLLASSVRNGERNALHLANEAIRNLRAELAHATTQ
;
A
#
# COMPACT_ATOMS: atom_id res chain seq x y z
N MET A 1 -3.44 35.36 7.28
CA MET A 1 -2.32 34.43 7.46
C MET A 1 -2.33 33.98 8.92
N ASP A 2 -2.46 32.71 9.30
CA ASP A 2 -2.59 31.44 8.53
C ASP A 2 -3.66 30.55 9.25
N HIS A 3 -3.78 29.22 9.20
CA HIS A 3 -2.92 28.13 8.70
C HIS A 3 -3.75 26.86 8.39
N ASP A 4 -4.54 26.88 7.31
CA ASP A 4 -5.41 25.76 6.89
C ASP A 4 -4.61 24.61 6.23
N LEU A 5 -3.79 23.92 7.04
CA LEU A 5 -2.93 22.81 6.59
C LEU A 5 -3.11 21.54 7.42
N SER A 6 -3.74 21.61 8.59
CA SER A 6 -3.89 20.45 9.49
C SER A 6 -4.86 19.38 8.99
N GLN A 7 -5.85 19.72 8.16
CA GLN A 7 -6.80 18.76 7.60
C GLN A 7 -6.18 17.84 6.54
N GLN A 8 -5.16 18.32 5.81
CA GLN A 8 -4.54 17.58 4.72
C GLN A 8 -3.50 16.54 5.19
N VAL A 9 -3.12 16.53 6.48
CA VAL A 9 -2.17 15.56 7.05
C VAL A 9 -2.86 14.28 7.53
N GLN A 10 -4.09 14.37 8.05
CA GLN A 10 -4.86 13.21 8.54
C GLN A 10 -5.51 12.40 7.40
N ALA A 11 -6.04 13.07 6.38
CA ALA A 11 -6.66 12.42 5.23
C ALA A 11 -5.78 11.37 4.51
N PRO A 12 -4.49 11.62 4.18
CA PRO A 12 -3.64 10.65 3.49
C PRO A 12 -3.29 9.45 4.37
N GLU A 13 -3.02 9.61 5.67
CA GLU A 13 -2.69 8.46 6.53
C GLU A 13 -3.93 7.60 6.84
N ALA A 14 -5.10 8.22 7.01
CA ALA A 14 -6.37 7.50 7.09
C ALA A 14 -6.64 6.70 5.79
N LEU A 15 -6.40 7.31 4.62
CA LEU A 15 -6.57 6.67 3.33
C LEU A 15 -5.59 5.49 3.11
N VAL A 16 -4.30 5.67 3.46
CA VAL A 16 -3.31 4.58 3.46
C VAL A 16 -3.78 3.46 4.37
N SER A 17 -4.28 3.76 5.57
CA SER A 17 -4.74 2.74 6.52
C SER A 17 -5.96 1.95 6.01
N VAL A 18 -6.93 2.63 5.40
CA VAL A 18 -8.12 1.98 4.79
C VAL A 18 -7.75 1.14 3.56
N ALA A 19 -6.85 1.64 2.72
CA ALA A 19 -6.35 0.88 1.56
C ALA A 19 -5.47 -0.30 2.00
N PHE A 20 -4.72 -0.15 3.09
CA PHE A 20 -3.89 -1.20 3.68
C PHE A 20 -4.73 -2.36 4.19
N ASP A 21 -5.75 -2.12 5.02
CA ASP A 21 -6.64 -3.17 5.55
C ASP A 21 -7.29 -3.98 4.42
N LYS A 22 -7.81 -3.25 3.41
CA LYS A 22 -8.39 -3.85 2.19
C LYS A 22 -7.37 -4.71 1.44
N ALA A 23 -6.15 -4.21 1.22
CA ALA A 23 -5.13 -4.91 0.47
C ALA A 23 -4.58 -6.12 1.25
N TRP A 24 -4.34 -5.97 2.55
CA TRP A 24 -3.70 -6.97 3.41
C TRP A 24 -4.46 -8.29 3.40
N ARG A 25 -5.80 -8.23 3.46
CA ARG A 25 -6.67 -9.41 3.40
C ARG A 25 -6.52 -10.24 2.12
N PHE A 26 -6.15 -9.61 1.00
CA PHE A 26 -5.75 -10.32 -0.23
C PHE A 26 -4.30 -10.78 -0.17
N VAL A 27 -3.37 -9.95 0.32
CA VAL A 27 -1.94 -10.26 0.42
C VAL A 27 -1.67 -11.48 1.32
N GLU A 28 -2.38 -11.63 2.44
CA GLU A 28 -2.23 -12.79 3.33
C GLU A 28 -2.84 -14.08 2.78
N SER A 29 -3.84 -13.95 1.89
CA SER A 29 -4.53 -15.06 1.24
C SER A 29 -3.90 -15.44 -0.12
N ASP A 30 -2.96 -14.63 -0.62
CA ASP A 30 -2.38 -14.80 -1.93
C ASP A 30 -1.20 -15.78 -1.90
N PRO A 31 -1.24 -16.90 -2.64
CA PRO A 31 -0.20 -17.92 -2.57
C PRO A 31 1.15 -17.45 -3.14
N ILE A 32 1.18 -16.46 -4.02
CA ILE A 32 2.45 -15.93 -4.57
C ILE A 32 3.16 -15.10 -3.49
N LEU A 33 2.41 -14.28 -2.75
CA LEU A 33 2.93 -13.41 -1.70
C LEU A 33 3.18 -14.15 -0.38
N ALA A 34 2.35 -15.14 -0.01
CA ALA A 34 2.38 -15.83 1.28
C ALA A 34 3.71 -16.55 1.63
N HIS A 35 4.57 -16.82 0.64
CA HIS A 35 5.92 -17.35 0.85
C HIS A 35 6.90 -16.33 1.46
N ASN A 36 6.54 -15.05 1.47
CA ASN A 36 7.38 -13.97 1.98
C ASN A 36 7.07 -13.65 3.46
N LEU A 37 8.07 -13.11 4.17
CA LEU A 37 7.91 -12.67 5.55
C LEU A 37 6.82 -11.60 5.67
N LYS A 38 5.82 -11.83 6.53
CA LYS A 38 4.70 -10.89 6.75
C LYS A 38 5.15 -9.47 7.08
N SER A 39 6.26 -9.31 7.81
CA SER A 39 6.86 -8.00 8.13
C SER A 39 7.40 -7.26 6.89
N VAL A 40 7.97 -7.98 5.92
CA VAL A 40 8.43 -7.42 4.65
C VAL A 40 7.24 -7.01 3.80
N LEU A 41 6.21 -7.87 3.70
CA LEU A 41 4.97 -7.57 3.00
C LEU A 41 4.26 -6.34 3.60
N HIS A 42 4.11 -6.27 4.92
CA HIS A 42 3.54 -5.12 5.63
C HIS A 42 4.26 -3.81 5.28
N ARG A 43 5.59 -3.82 5.34
CA ARG A 43 6.42 -2.64 5.07
C ARG A 43 6.28 -2.20 3.61
N ARG A 44 6.51 -3.11 2.65
CA ARG A 44 6.41 -2.81 1.21
C ARG A 44 5.02 -2.34 0.81
N LEU A 45 3.97 -3.00 1.30
CA LEU A 45 2.58 -2.61 1.02
C LEU A 45 2.30 -1.19 1.53
N ARG A 46 2.73 -0.84 2.75
CA ARG A 46 2.58 0.52 3.30
C ARG A 46 3.42 1.56 2.54
N ASP A 47 4.64 1.22 2.13
CA ASP A 47 5.51 2.10 1.33
C ASP A 47 4.89 2.42 -0.04
N LEU A 48 4.36 1.39 -0.73
CA LEU A 48 3.67 1.52 -2.02
C LEU A 48 2.41 2.39 -1.90
N LEU A 49 1.55 2.10 -0.93
CA LEU A 49 0.32 2.87 -0.67
C LEU A 49 0.61 4.33 -0.35
N ALA A 50 1.61 4.59 0.51
CA ALA A 50 2.04 5.95 0.82
C ALA A 50 2.57 6.68 -0.42
N SER A 51 3.22 5.98 -1.35
CA SER A 51 3.71 6.59 -2.59
C SER A 51 2.59 6.94 -3.56
N SER A 52 1.62 6.05 -3.80
CA SER A 52 0.49 6.37 -4.68
C SER A 52 -0.41 7.47 -4.10
N VAL A 53 -0.57 7.55 -2.77
CA VAL A 53 -1.25 8.68 -2.11
C VAL A 53 -0.48 10.00 -2.26
N ARG A 54 0.86 10.00 -2.14
CA ARG A 54 1.68 11.19 -2.44
C ARG A 54 1.56 11.64 -3.89
N ASN A 55 1.36 10.71 -4.82
CA ASN A 55 1.13 11.00 -6.24
C ASN A 55 -0.29 11.55 -6.52
N GLY A 56 -1.13 11.69 -5.50
CA GLY A 56 -2.46 12.31 -5.60
C GLY A 56 -3.62 11.33 -5.76
N GLU A 57 -3.38 10.01 -5.75
CA GLU A 57 -4.47 9.03 -5.77
C GLU A 57 -5.26 9.07 -4.44
N ARG A 58 -6.60 9.15 -4.57
CA ARG A 58 -7.54 9.29 -3.44
C ARG A 58 -8.51 8.11 -3.30
N ASN A 59 -8.52 7.17 -4.26
CA ASN A 59 -9.40 6.02 -4.26
C ASN A 59 -8.76 4.82 -3.54
N ALA A 60 -9.27 4.48 -2.36
CA ALA A 60 -8.78 3.38 -1.53
C ALA A 60 -8.76 2.00 -2.24
N LEU A 61 -9.69 1.75 -3.18
CA LEU A 61 -9.70 0.50 -3.95
C LEU A 61 -8.62 0.49 -5.03
N HIS A 62 -8.39 1.63 -5.69
CA HIS A 62 -7.34 1.72 -6.70
C HIS A 62 -5.95 1.60 -6.05
N LEU A 63 -5.73 2.31 -4.93
CA LEU A 63 -4.54 2.18 -4.10
C LEU A 63 -4.26 0.74 -3.68
N ALA A 64 -5.27 0.03 -3.14
CA ALA A 64 -5.13 -1.36 -2.72
C ALA A 64 -4.74 -2.28 -3.89
N ASN A 65 -5.44 -2.18 -5.02
CA ASN A 65 -5.21 -3.02 -6.19
C ASN A 65 -3.83 -2.75 -6.84
N GLU A 66 -3.45 -1.47 -6.97
CA GLU A 66 -2.14 -1.08 -7.50
C GLU A 66 -1.00 -1.55 -6.58
N ALA A 67 -1.14 -1.35 -5.26
CA ALA A 67 -0.13 -1.78 -4.30
C ALA A 67 0.04 -3.30 -4.30
N ILE A 68 -1.04 -4.09 -4.41
CA ILE A 68 -0.94 -5.56 -4.58
C ILE A 68 -0.23 -5.92 -5.90
N ARG A 69 -0.58 -5.26 -7.02
CA ARG A 69 0.03 -5.52 -8.33
C ARG A 69 1.55 -5.25 -8.29
N ASN A 70 1.94 -4.11 -7.74
CA ASN A 70 3.33 -3.70 -7.65
C ASN A 70 4.11 -4.59 -6.65
N LEU A 71 3.51 -4.96 -5.51
CA LEU A 71 4.10 -5.88 -4.53
C LEU A 71 4.34 -7.28 -5.12
N ARG A 72 3.39 -7.81 -5.90
CA ARG A 72 3.60 -9.07 -6.65
C ARG A 72 4.73 -8.93 -7.67
N ALA A 73 4.81 -7.81 -8.39
CA ALA A 73 5.87 -7.58 -9.37
C ALA A 73 7.26 -7.52 -8.72
N GLU A 74 7.43 -6.69 -7.67
CA GLU A 74 8.70 -6.58 -6.91
C GLU A 74 9.19 -7.95 -6.44
N LEU A 75 8.30 -8.77 -5.86
CA LEU A 75 8.67 -10.03 -5.24
C LEU A 75 8.83 -11.18 -6.26
N ALA A 76 8.03 -11.22 -7.33
CA ALA A 76 8.22 -12.19 -8.41
C ALA A 76 9.58 -11.99 -9.12
N HIS A 77 9.99 -10.74 -9.34
CA HIS A 77 11.32 -10.43 -9.88
C HIS A 77 12.45 -10.75 -8.89
N ALA A 78 12.25 -10.54 -7.58
CA ALA A 78 13.25 -10.86 -6.56
C ALA A 78 13.59 -12.37 -6.45
N THR A 79 12.67 -13.26 -6.83
CA THR A 79 12.90 -14.72 -6.86
C THR A 79 13.71 -15.23 -8.08
N THR A 80 14.18 -14.35 -8.97
CA THR A 80 14.88 -14.75 -10.21
C THR A 80 16.39 -14.41 -10.22
N GLN A 81 17.04 -14.43 -9.05
CA GLN A 81 18.48 -14.24 -8.87
C GLN A 81 19.09 -15.33 -7.98
#